data_AF-A0ABD1ACU2-F1
#
_entry.id   AF-A0ABD1ACU2-F1
#
_cell.length_a   1.000
_cell.length_b   1.000
_cell.length_c   1.000
_cell.angle_alpha   90.00
_cell.angle_beta   90.00
_cell.angle_gamma   90.00
#
_symmetry.space_group_name_H-M   'P 1'
#
loop_
_entity.id
_entity.type
_entity.pdbx_description
1 polymer ?
#
loop_
_entity_poly.entity_id
_entity_poly.type
_entity_poly.pdbx_seq_one_letter_code
_entity_poly.pdbx_strand_id
1 'polypeptide(L)'
;MEGDNGAQIDGKILQTFQKSFVQVQNILDHNRLLINEINQNHESKIPDNLGRNVGLIRELNNNVRRVAHLYIDLSNNFSKSMEASSEGDSARGGGHNRIMPT
;
A
#
# COMPACT_ATOMS: atom_id res chain seq x y z
N MET A 1 -1.30 -32.05 -8.41
CA MET A 1 -0.43 -30.92 -8.04
C MET A 1 -1.35 -29.75 -7.76
N GLU A 2 -1.75 -29.52 -6.50
CA GLU A 2 -2.74 -28.48 -6.14
C GLU A 2 -2.23 -27.51 -5.05
N GLY A 3 -0.93 -27.54 -4.72
CA GLY A 3 -0.31 -26.62 -3.75
C GLY A 3 0.35 -25.38 -4.38
N ASP A 4 0.35 -25.24 -5.71
CA ASP A 4 1.15 -24.23 -6.43
C ASP A 4 0.45 -22.86 -6.52
N ASN A 5 -0.89 -22.84 -6.63
CA ASN A 5 -1.64 -21.60 -6.86
C ASN A 5 -1.64 -20.66 -5.65
N GLY A 6 -1.76 -21.18 -4.41
CA GLY A 6 -1.75 -20.36 -3.19
C GLY A 6 -0.39 -19.68 -2.95
N ALA A 7 0.69 -20.46 -3.05
CA ALA A 7 2.06 -19.94 -2.90
C ALA A 7 2.43 -18.90 -3.96
N GLN A 8 1.92 -19.05 -5.19
CA GLN A 8 2.13 -18.07 -6.26
C GLN A 8 1.36 -16.76 -6.03
N ILE A 9 0.15 -16.83 -5.47
CA ILE A 9 -0.66 -15.66 -5.11
C ILE A 9 0.06 -14.88 -3.98
N ASP A 10 0.51 -15.56 -2.93
CA ASP A 10 1.24 -14.96 -1.81
C ASP A 10 2.53 -14.24 -2.26
N GLY A 11 3.27 -14.85 -3.20
CA GLY A 11 4.48 -14.24 -3.77
C GLY A 11 4.23 -12.93 -4.52
N LYS A 12 3.11 -12.82 -5.26
CA LYS A 12 2.74 -11.59 -6.00
C LYS A 12 2.32 -10.46 -5.06
N ILE A 13 1.60 -10.78 -3.98
CA ILE A 13 1.25 -9.80 -2.95
C ILE A 13 2.51 -9.26 -2.30
N LEU A 14 3.43 -10.14 -1.91
CA LEU A 14 4.67 -9.74 -1.24
C LEU A 14 5.51 -8.80 -2.11
N GLN A 15 5.64 -9.09 -3.41
CA GLN A 15 6.32 -8.19 -4.35
C GLN A 15 5.64 -6.82 -4.44
N THR A 16 4.31 -6.80 -4.51
CA THR A 16 3.53 -5.54 -4.55
C THR A 16 3.74 -4.74 -3.26
N PHE A 17 3.71 -5.40 -2.11
CA PHE A 17 3.98 -4.79 -0.81
C PHE A 17 5.37 -4.17 -0.75
N GLN A 18 6.42 -4.93 -1.12
CA GLN A 18 7.80 -4.43 -1.12
C GLN A 18 7.96 -3.20 -2.02
N LYS A 19 7.36 -3.22 -3.21
CA LYS A 19 7.41 -2.09 -4.14
C LYS A 19 6.68 -0.86 -3.59
N SER A 20 5.50 -1.04 -2.99
CA SER A 20 4.76 0.07 -2.37
C SER A 20 5.51 0.64 -1.16
N PHE A 21 6.15 -0.22 -0.36
CA PHE A 21 6.93 0.18 0.80
C PHE A 21 8.10 1.08 0.42
N VAL A 22 8.94 0.68 -0.55
CA VAL A 22 10.06 1.50 -1.04
C VAL A 22 9.57 2.84 -1.60
N GLN A 23 8.44 2.85 -2.31
CA GLN A 23 7.85 4.09 -2.81
C GLN A 23 7.41 5.02 -1.68
N VAL A 24 6.74 4.50 -0.64
CA VAL A 24 6.34 5.30 0.53
C VAL A 24 7.58 5.85 1.23
N GLN A 25 8.62 5.04 1.46
CA GLN A 25 9.87 5.51 2.07
C GLN A 25 10.49 6.66 1.30
N ASN A 26 10.65 6.53 -0.02
CA ASN A 26 11.20 7.60 -0.85
C ASN A 26 10.39 8.90 -0.76
N ILE A 27 9.06 8.81 -0.68
CA ILE A 27 8.19 9.99 -0.53
C ILE A 27 8.36 10.63 0.86
N LEU A 28 8.48 9.82 1.92
CA LEU A 28 8.65 10.33 3.28
C LEU A 28 10.04 10.95 3.49
N ASP A 29 11.08 10.37 2.89
CA ASP A 29 12.42 10.96 2.87
C ASP A 29 12.42 12.31 2.16
N HIS A 30 11.69 12.43 1.05
CA HIS A 30 11.53 13.71 0.37
C HIS A 30 10.72 14.72 1.21
N ASN A 31 9.65 14.29 1.89
CA ASN A 31 8.93 15.14 2.83
C ASN A 31 9.84 15.70 3.93
N ARG A 32 10.79 14.90 4.43
CA ARG A 32 11.77 15.35 5.42
C ARG A 32 12.62 16.51 4.87
N LEU A 33 13.07 16.42 3.62
CA LEU A 33 13.84 17.49 2.98
C LEU A 33 12.99 18.75 2.77
N LEU A 34 11.75 18.60 2.30
CA LEU A 34 10.82 19.72 2.13
C LEU A 34 10.54 20.44 3.46
N ILE A 35 10.28 19.71 4.53
CA ILE A 35 10.05 20.29 5.87
C ILE A 35 11.29 21.06 6.33
N ASN A 36 12.48 20.51 6.11
CA ASN A 36 13.72 21.19 6.47
C ASN A 36 13.89 22.51 5.71
N GLU A 37 13.65 22.52 4.39
CA GLU A 37 13.72 23.75 3.59
C GLU A 37 12.65 24.77 4.01
N ILE A 38 11.41 24.31 4.26
CA ILE A 38 10.32 25.16 4.75
C ILE A 38 10.71 25.86 6.06
N ASN A 39 11.31 25.11 6.99
CA ASN A 39 11.76 25.63 8.28
C ASN A 39 12.90 26.64 8.10
N GLN A 40 13.91 26.34 7.27
CA GLN A 40 15.01 27.26 6.98
C GLN A 40 14.51 28.57 6.36
N ASN A 41 13.57 28.49 5.41
CA ASN A 41 12.94 29.66 4.82
C ASN A 41 12.19 30.48 5.86
N HIS A 42 11.47 29.83 6.78
CA HIS A 42 10.75 30.50 7.87
C HIS A 42 11.70 31.20 8.84
N GLU A 43 12.78 30.53 9.25
CA GLU A 43 13.81 31.07 10.14
C GLU A 43 14.54 32.27 9.52
N SER A 44 14.79 32.24 8.22
CA SER A 44 15.47 33.33 7.50
C SER A 44 14.67 34.64 7.49
N LYS A 45 13.33 34.56 7.60
CA LYS A 45 12.38 35.70 7.51
C LYS A 45 12.51 36.54 6.23
N ILE A 46 13.19 36.04 5.21
CA ILE A 46 13.31 36.71 3.90
C ILE A 46 11.97 36.57 3.16
N PRO A 47 11.31 37.67 2.75
CA PRO A 47 9.98 37.60 2.14
C PRO A 47 9.88 36.68 0.92
N ASP A 48 10.91 36.67 0.07
CA ASP A 48 10.98 35.79 -1.11
C ASP A 48 10.96 34.30 -0.74
N ASN A 49 11.78 33.92 0.24
CA ASN A 49 11.84 32.55 0.77
C ASN A 49 10.50 32.11 1.40
N LEU A 50 9.82 33.02 2.09
CA LEU A 50 8.47 32.75 2.62
C LEU A 50 7.46 32.54 1.48
N GLY A 51 7.59 33.28 0.38
CA GLY A 51 6.80 33.04 -0.83
C GLY A 51 7.02 31.64 -1.41
N ARG A 52 8.26 31.17 -1.43
CA ARG A 52 8.62 29.81 -1.89
C ARG A 52 8.02 28.70 -1.02
N ASN A 53 7.83 28.92 0.29
CA ASN A 53 7.18 27.94 1.18
C ASN A 53 5.79 27.54 0.71
N VAL A 54 5.05 28.41 0.02
CA VAL A 54 3.73 28.06 -0.53
C VAL A 54 3.84 26.91 -1.54
N GLY A 55 4.88 26.93 -2.39
CA GLY A 55 5.15 25.86 -3.35
C GLY A 55 5.57 24.56 -2.65
N LEU A 56 6.51 24.65 -1.72
CA LEU A 56 7.03 23.50 -0.97
C LEU A 56 5.92 22.81 -0.15
N ILE A 57 5.04 23.58 0.50
CA ILE A 57 3.90 23.04 1.26
C ILE A 57 2.89 22.36 0.32
N ARG A 58 2.65 22.89 -0.88
CA ARG A 58 1.80 22.22 -1.88
C ARG A 58 2.39 20.88 -2.29
N GLU A 59 3.69 20.83 -2.51
CA GLU A 59 4.40 19.59 -2.84
C GLU A 59 4.31 18.57 -1.71
N LEU A 60 4.57 18.99 -0.46
CA LEU A 60 4.41 18.16 0.73
C LEU A 60 2.98 17.60 0.84
N ASN A 61 1.96 18.42 0.62
CA ASN A 61 0.56 17.98 0.65
C ASN A 61 0.24 16.98 -0.49
N ASN A 62 0.84 17.15 -1.66
CA ASN A 62 0.71 16.20 -2.76
C ASN A 62 1.34 14.85 -2.40
N ASN A 63 2.49 14.86 -1.74
CA ASN A 63 3.15 13.66 -1.24
C ASN A 63 2.31 12.92 -0.21
N VAL A 64 1.69 13.63 0.74
CA VAL A 64 0.77 13.02 1.72
C VAL A 64 -0.40 12.33 1.01
N ARG A 65 -1.01 12.97 0.01
CA ARG A 65 -2.07 12.34 -0.79
C ARG A 65 -1.55 11.10 -1.53
N ARG A 66 -0.36 11.16 -2.12
CA ARG A 66 0.23 10.02 -2.82
C ARG A 66 0.50 8.84 -1.89
N VAL A 67 0.99 9.09 -0.67
CA VAL A 67 1.18 8.04 0.34
C VAL A 67 -0.17 7.42 0.71
N ALA A 68 -1.21 8.23 0.92
CA ALA A 68 -2.55 7.72 1.21
C ALA A 68 -3.08 6.81 0.07
N HIS A 69 -2.90 7.21 -1.19
CA HIS A 69 -3.26 6.38 -2.35
C HIS A 69 -2.49 5.06 -2.38
N LEU A 70 -1.18 5.06 -2.14
CA LEU A 70 -0.38 3.83 -2.09
C LEU A 70 -0.87 2.86 -1.02
N TYR A 71 -1.31 3.37 0.14
CA TYR A 71 -1.89 2.54 1.19
C TYR A 71 -3.26 1.96 0.81
N ILE A 72 -4.12 2.76 0.17
CA ILE A 72 -5.42 2.29 -0.33
C ILE A 72 -5.22 1.17 -1.36
N ASP A 73 -4.33 1.37 -2.33
CA ASP A 73 -4.03 0.38 -3.36
C ASP A 73 -3.47 -0.91 -2.76
N LEU A 74 -2.60 -0.79 -1.76
CA LEU A 74 -2.03 -1.93 -1.06
C LEU A 74 -3.10 -2.72 -0.28
N SER A 75 -3.96 -2.02 0.47
CA SER A 75 -5.07 -2.63 1.20
C SER A 75 -6.03 -3.36 0.26
N ASN A 76 -6.40 -2.73 -0.86
CA ASN A 76 -7.30 -3.31 -1.84
C ASN A 76 -6.71 -4.57 -2.50
N ASN A 77 -5.42 -4.56 -2.85
CA ASN A 77 -4.75 -5.74 -3.39
C ASN A 77 -4.67 -6.88 -2.37
N PHE A 78 -4.44 -6.56 -1.10
CA PHE A 78 -4.42 -7.54 -0.03
C PHE A 78 -5.81 -8.18 0.19
N SER A 79 -6.86 -7.38 0.31
CA SER A 79 -8.24 -7.87 0.48
C SER A 79 -8.68 -8.79 -0.66
N LYS A 80 -8.46 -8.37 -1.91
CA LYS A 80 -8.78 -9.19 -3.10
C LYS A 80 -8.06 -10.53 -3.10
N SER A 81 -6.81 -10.53 -2.66
CA SER A 81 -6.03 -11.76 -2.61
C SER A 81 -6.52 -12.74 -1.54
N MET A 82 -7.01 -12.22 -0.41
CA MET A 82 -7.59 -13.04 0.65
C MET A 82 -8.93 -13.65 0.20
N GLU A 83 -9.76 -12.89 -0.51
CA GLU A 83 -11.00 -13.42 -1.11
C GLU A 83 -10.69 -14.57 -2.10
N ALA A 84 -9.71 -14.39 -2.99
CA ALA A 84 -9.28 -15.42 -3.93
C ALA A 84 -8.71 -16.69 -3.26
N SER A 85 -8.16 -16.57 -2.04
CA SER A 85 -7.68 -17.71 -1.26
C SER A 85 -8.80 -18.52 -0.60
N SER A 86 -9.95 -17.89 -0.31
CA SER A 86 -11.09 -18.50 0.40
C SER A 86 -12.02 -19.32 -0.51
N GLU A 87 -12.11 -18.99 -1.80
CA GLU A 87 -12.96 -19.71 -2.76
C GLU A 87 -12.48 -21.14 -3.07
N GLY A 88 -11.22 -21.47 -2.73
CA GLY A 88 -10.66 -22.81 -2.91
C GLY A 88 -11.09 -23.84 -1.85
N ASP A 89 -11.57 -23.42 -0.69
CA ASP A 89 -11.85 -24.34 0.43
C ASP A 89 -13.33 -24.76 0.52
N SER A 90 -14.24 -24.04 -0.16
CA SER A 90 -15.68 -24.34 -0.13
C SER A 90 -16.13 -25.48 -1.06
N ALA A 91 -15.25 -25.97 -1.95
CA ALA A 91 -15.58 -27.04 -2.90
C ALA A 91 -15.43 -28.47 -2.32
N ARG A 92 -14.92 -28.64 -1.10
CA ARG A 92 -14.63 -29.97 -0.50
C ARG A 92 -15.59 -30.39 0.62
N GLY A 93 -16.68 -29.66 0.84
CA GLY A 93 -17.66 -29.95 1.91
C GLY A 93 -18.98 -30.59 1.46
N GLY A 94 -19.09 -31.06 0.21
CA GLY A 94 -20.36 -31.50 -0.37
C GLY A 94 -20.41 -32.98 -0.70
N GLY A 95 -20.88 -33.80 0.24
CA GLY A 95 -21.48 -35.10 -0.07
C GLY A 95 -20.76 -36.28 0.55
N HIS A 96 -21.38 -36.86 1.58
CA HIS A 96 -21.48 -38.31 1.81
C HIS A 96 -22.62 -38.53 2.82
N ASN A 97 -23.87 -38.37 2.37
CA ASN A 97 -25.01 -38.94 3.09
C ASN A 97 -24.94 -40.46 2.91
N ARG A 98 -24.56 -41.14 4.00
CA ARG A 98 -24.43 -42.59 4.12
C ARG A 98 -25.75 -43.28 3.76
N ILE A 99 -25.72 -44.10 2.71
CA ILE A 99 -26.76 -45.09 2.42
C ILE A 99 -26.46 -46.31 3.31
N MET A 100 -27.36 -46.61 4.24
CA MET A 100 -27.38 -47.87 5.00
C MET A 100 -28.18 -48.91 4.20
N PRO A 101 -27.64 -50.13 3.92
CA PRO A 101 -28.42 -51.20 3.33
C PRO A 101 -29.12 -52.08 4.38
N THR A 102 -30.34 -52.47 4.02
CA THR A 102 -31.32 -53.44 4.55
C THR A 102 -31.11 -54.07 5.93
#